data_AF-A0A166AIC6-F1
#
_entry.id   AF-A0A166AIC6-F1
#
_cell.length_a   1.000
_cell.length_b   1.000
_cell.length_c   1.000
_cell.angle_alpha   90.00
_cell.angle_beta   90.00
_cell.angle_gamma   90.00
#
_symmetry.space_group_name_H-M   'P 1'
#
loop_
_entity.id
_entity.type
_entity.pdbx_description
1 polymer ?
#
loop_
_entity_poly.entity_id
_entity_poly.type
_entity_poly.pdbx_seq_one_letter_code
_entity_poly.pdbx_strand_id
1 'polypeptide(L)'
;TVTYLLGDLSTVSATTAQHHPIVTVLDDAQKPTGQMVNPSAPNQIAFNGLFRSGAISSAVFRAGLPATKGRKYFLWEIDGEAGSIRLESDELASLFVSIQDPKVYLNGEPVEFEPVTGPATNLTSAWEAFAKGEAYPTLEDALKTRRLLEGIKQSAQEGRVVNL
;
A
#
# COMPACT_ATOMS: atom_id res chain seq x y z
N THR A 1 5.51 3.22 -6.69
CA THR A 1 5.32 2.96 -5.24
C THR A 1 5.54 4.25 -4.46
N VAL A 2 5.18 4.33 -3.17
CA VAL A 2 5.45 5.53 -2.34
C VAL A 2 6.94 5.90 -2.36
N THR A 3 7.82 4.91 -2.26
CA THR A 3 9.28 5.10 -2.32
C THR A 3 9.80 5.52 -3.69
N TYR A 4 9.09 5.19 -4.77
CA TYR A 4 9.41 5.70 -6.11
C TYR A 4 9.15 7.21 -6.21
N LEU A 5 8.07 7.70 -5.58
CA LEU A 5 7.69 9.12 -5.64
C LEU A 5 8.41 9.98 -4.60
N LEU A 6 8.60 9.48 -3.38
CA LEU A 6 9.15 10.24 -2.25
C LEU A 6 10.59 9.88 -1.87
N GLY A 7 11.18 8.88 -2.55
CA GLY A 7 12.51 8.36 -2.26
C GLY A 7 12.55 7.33 -1.13
N ASP A 8 13.77 7.00 -0.72
CA ASP A 8 13.99 5.94 0.27
C ASP A 8 13.74 6.42 1.70
N LEU A 9 13.23 5.51 2.53
CA LEU A 9 13.17 5.69 3.98
C LEU A 9 14.53 5.47 4.62
N SER A 10 14.83 6.27 5.64
CA SER A 10 16.02 6.17 6.49
C SER A 10 15.74 5.39 7.77
N THR A 11 14.54 5.53 8.33
CA THR A 11 14.11 4.81 9.54
C THR A 11 12.63 4.45 9.48
N VAL A 12 12.26 3.41 10.23
CA VAL A 12 10.87 2.98 10.43
C VAL A 12 10.60 2.60 11.88
N SER A 13 9.37 2.84 12.34
CA SER A 13 8.81 2.37 13.61
C SER A 13 7.44 1.77 13.37
N ALA A 14 7.22 0.51 13.75
CA ALA A 14 6.02 -0.24 13.40
C ALA A 14 5.39 -0.97 14.59
N THR A 15 4.08 -1.17 14.49
CA THR A 15 3.26 -1.99 15.39
C THR A 15 2.34 -2.85 14.55
N THR A 16 2.24 -4.13 14.90
CA THR A 16 1.31 -5.07 14.24
C THR A 16 0.35 -5.68 15.25
N ALA A 17 -0.87 -6.00 14.81
CA ALA A 17 -1.85 -6.73 15.59
C ALA A 17 -2.52 -7.83 14.76
N GLN A 18 -2.93 -8.89 15.45
CA GLN A 18 -3.71 -9.98 14.88
C GLN A 18 -5.02 -10.14 15.65
N HIS A 19 -6.06 -9.46 15.18
CA HIS A 19 -7.38 -9.45 15.84
C HIS A 19 -8.23 -10.69 15.53
N HIS A 20 -7.89 -11.42 14.46
CA HIS A 20 -8.60 -12.62 14.02
C HIS A 20 -7.63 -13.82 14.01
N PRO A 21 -7.35 -14.42 15.19
CA PRO A 21 -6.40 -15.53 15.32
C PRO A 21 -6.93 -16.85 14.76
N ILE A 22 -8.24 -16.94 14.51
CA ILE A 22 -8.87 -18.10 13.87
C ILE A 22 -9.88 -17.56 12.87
N VAL A 23 -9.82 -18.04 11.62
CA VAL A 23 -10.74 -17.68 10.55
C VAL A 23 -11.39 -18.93 9.96
N THR A 24 -12.63 -18.79 9.50
CA THR A 24 -13.38 -19.87 8.86
C THR A 24 -13.14 -19.88 7.36
N VAL A 25 -12.83 -21.05 6.81
CA VAL A 25 -12.67 -21.23 5.36
C VAL A 25 -14.05 -21.23 4.71
N LEU A 26 -14.20 -20.43 3.65
CA LEU A 26 -15.42 -20.37 2.84
C LEU A 26 -15.26 -21.22 1.58
N ASP A 27 -16.37 -21.80 1.12
CA ASP A 27 -16.44 -22.46 -0.19
C ASP A 27 -16.66 -21.44 -1.33
N ASP A 28 -16.75 -21.94 -2.57
CA ASP A 28 -16.97 -21.12 -3.77
C ASP A 28 -18.31 -20.36 -3.72
N ALA A 29 -19.28 -20.83 -2.92
CA ALA A 29 -20.56 -20.17 -2.69
C ALA A 29 -20.53 -19.19 -1.50
N GLN A 30 -19.32 -18.87 -0.99
CA GLN A 30 -19.09 -17.99 0.17
C GLN A 30 -19.75 -18.52 1.46
N LYS A 31 -19.93 -19.84 1.59
CA LYS A 31 -20.50 -20.47 2.79
C LYS A 31 -19.42 -21.07 3.67
N PRO A 32 -19.58 -21.05 5.01
CA PRO A 32 -18.67 -21.73 5.93
C PRO A 32 -18.54 -23.22 5.62
N THR A 33 -17.32 -23.68 5.39
CA THR A 33 -17.00 -25.11 5.21
C THR A 33 -16.96 -25.89 6.53
N GLY A 34 -16.93 -25.18 7.67
CA GLY A 34 -16.65 -25.74 9.00
C GLY A 34 -15.16 -25.91 9.29
N GLN A 35 -14.28 -25.76 8.30
CA GLN A 35 -12.83 -25.74 8.51
C GLN A 35 -12.40 -24.39 9.10
N MET A 36 -11.57 -24.46 10.14
CA MET A 36 -10.97 -23.30 10.80
C MET A 36 -9.45 -23.31 10.57
N VAL A 37 -8.87 -22.14 10.32
CA VAL A 37 -7.42 -21.98 10.14
C VAL A 37 -6.90 -20.84 11.01
N ASN A 38 -5.65 -20.96 11.46
CA ASN A 38 -4.93 -19.90 12.17
C ASN A 38 -4.02 -19.16 11.18
N PRO A 39 -4.36 -17.94 10.75
CA PRO A 39 -3.49 -17.17 9.86
C PRO A 39 -2.21 -16.79 10.61
N SER A 40 -1.06 -16.86 9.95
CA SER A 40 0.22 -16.48 10.59
C SER A 40 0.56 -14.99 10.43
N ALA A 41 -0.17 -14.27 9.57
CA ALA A 41 0.08 -12.87 9.26
C ALA A 41 -0.78 -11.93 10.12
N PRO A 42 -0.26 -10.76 10.53
CA PRO A 42 -1.06 -9.73 11.17
C PRO A 42 -2.11 -9.19 10.21
N ASN A 43 -3.28 -8.82 10.74
CA ASN A 43 -4.37 -8.22 9.96
C ASN A 43 -4.46 -6.70 10.16
N GLN A 44 -3.64 -6.14 11.06
CA GLN A 44 -3.44 -4.71 11.20
C GLN A 44 -1.96 -4.40 11.33
N ILE A 45 -1.49 -3.47 10.52
CA ILE A 45 -0.11 -2.98 10.52
C ILE A 45 -0.18 -1.46 10.55
N ALA A 46 0.50 -0.84 11.49
CA ALA A 46 0.71 0.60 11.52
C ALA A 46 2.21 0.86 11.56
N PHE A 47 2.71 1.78 10.74
CA PHE A 47 4.10 2.22 10.85
C PHE A 47 4.26 3.69 10.53
N ASN A 48 5.28 4.29 11.11
CA ASN A 48 5.78 5.61 10.77
C ASN A 48 7.18 5.46 10.16
N GLY A 49 7.55 6.39 9.29
CA GLY A 49 8.88 6.38 8.68
C GLY A 49 9.40 7.77 8.35
N LEU A 50 10.72 7.92 8.42
CA LEU A 50 11.44 9.13 8.04
C LEU A 50 12.12 8.90 6.69
N PHE A 51 11.76 9.67 5.66
CA PHE A 51 12.45 9.66 4.37
C PHE A 51 13.85 10.27 4.48
N ARG A 52 14.77 9.87 3.60
CA ARG A 52 16.11 10.49 3.52
C ARG A 52 16.05 11.99 3.16
N SER A 53 14.94 12.44 2.57
CA SER A 53 14.63 13.86 2.32
C SER A 53 14.24 14.65 3.58
N GLY A 54 13.97 13.98 4.70
CA GLY A 54 13.47 14.59 5.94
C GLY A 54 11.94 14.56 6.09
N ALA A 55 11.20 14.18 5.04
CA ALA A 55 9.75 14.01 5.13
C ALA A 55 9.38 12.86 6.08
N ILE A 56 8.24 12.98 6.77
CA ILE A 56 7.71 11.95 7.67
C ILE A 56 6.45 11.36 7.04
N SER A 57 6.29 10.04 7.14
CA SER A 57 5.08 9.33 6.75
C SER A 57 4.49 8.55 7.90
N SER A 58 3.17 8.35 7.84
CA SER A 58 2.42 7.40 8.64
C SER A 58 1.56 6.55 7.72
N ALA A 59 1.52 5.25 7.95
CA ALA A 59 0.74 4.33 7.15
C ALA A 59 0.03 3.30 8.04
N VAL A 60 -1.23 3.02 7.71
CA VAL A 60 -2.05 2.03 8.41
C VAL A 60 -2.72 1.11 7.40
N PHE A 61 -2.39 -0.18 7.50
CA PHE A 61 -2.97 -1.26 6.71
C PHE A 61 -3.91 -2.07 7.61
N ARG A 62 -5.11 -2.36 7.10
CA ARG A 62 -6.13 -3.14 7.80
C ARG A 62 -6.76 -4.13 6.83
N ALA A 63 -6.84 -5.38 7.23
CA ALA A 63 -7.45 -6.46 6.48
C ALA A 63 -8.57 -7.12 7.28
N GLY A 64 -9.50 -7.80 6.59
CA GLY A 64 -10.56 -8.59 7.22
C GLY A 64 -11.71 -7.78 7.81
N LEU A 65 -11.78 -6.47 7.54
CA LEU A 65 -12.90 -5.64 7.97
C LEU A 65 -14.03 -5.66 6.93
N PRO A 66 -15.32 -5.67 7.35
CA PRO A 66 -16.44 -5.68 6.42
C PRO A 66 -16.56 -4.38 5.63
N ALA A 67 -17.16 -4.41 4.45
CA ALA A 67 -17.54 -3.19 3.75
C ALA A 67 -18.57 -2.41 4.58
N THR A 68 -18.33 -1.13 4.87
CA THR A 68 -19.27 -0.27 5.57
C THR A 68 -19.38 1.07 4.86
N LYS A 69 -20.58 1.65 4.81
CA LYS A 69 -20.79 2.97 4.19
C LYS A 69 -19.82 4.01 4.77
N GLY A 70 -19.17 4.78 3.89
CA GLY A 70 -18.19 5.80 4.27
C GLY A 70 -16.78 5.29 4.54
N ARG A 71 -16.53 3.98 4.51
CA ARG A 71 -15.18 3.42 4.63
C ARG A 71 -14.41 3.62 3.32
N LYS A 72 -13.28 4.31 3.39
CA LYS A 72 -12.27 4.31 2.33
C LYS A 72 -11.43 3.05 2.44
N TYR A 73 -11.24 2.34 1.33
CA TYR A 73 -10.26 1.24 1.25
C TYR A 73 -8.87 1.79 0.99
N PHE A 74 -8.78 2.88 0.24
CA PHE A 74 -7.52 3.56 -0.03
C PHE A 74 -7.64 5.05 0.30
N LEU A 75 -6.65 5.57 1.02
CA LEU A 75 -6.46 6.98 1.28
C LEU A 75 -4.96 7.23 1.38
N TRP A 76 -4.46 8.16 0.59
CA TRP A 76 -3.09 8.61 0.63
C TRP A 76 -3.04 10.12 0.47
N GLU A 77 -2.44 10.79 1.42
CA GLU A 77 -2.26 12.25 1.43
C GLU A 77 -0.76 12.57 1.45
N ILE A 78 -0.39 13.56 0.65
CA ILE A 78 0.96 14.13 0.58
C ILE A 78 0.82 15.63 0.73
N ASP A 79 1.38 16.18 1.79
CA ASP A 79 1.40 17.62 2.05
C ASP A 79 2.81 18.17 1.85
N GLY A 80 2.91 19.27 1.13
CA GLY A 80 4.13 20.03 0.91
C GLY A 80 3.89 21.52 1.05
N GLU A 81 4.96 22.30 0.95
CA GLU A 81 4.91 23.76 1.14
C GLU A 81 4.05 24.46 0.07
N ALA A 82 3.97 23.90 -1.13
CA ALA A 82 3.25 24.48 -2.26
C ALA A 82 1.82 23.94 -2.42
N GLY A 83 1.39 22.99 -1.58
CA GLY A 83 0.09 22.36 -1.74
C GLY A 83 0.03 20.91 -1.27
N SER A 84 -1.07 20.25 -1.62
CA SER A 84 -1.36 18.88 -1.24
C SER A 84 -1.87 18.02 -2.39
N ILE A 85 -1.55 16.73 -2.32
CA ILE A 85 -2.05 15.69 -3.21
C ILE A 85 -2.82 14.70 -2.34
N ARG A 86 -4.05 14.36 -2.75
CA ARG A 86 -4.84 13.31 -2.10
C ARG A 86 -5.32 12.30 -3.12
N LEU A 87 -5.09 11.02 -2.84
CA LEU A 87 -5.66 9.90 -3.57
C LEU A 87 -6.62 9.16 -2.65
N GLU A 88 -7.84 8.87 -3.11
CA GLU A 88 -8.80 8.11 -2.32
C GLU A 88 -9.70 7.18 -3.14
N SER A 89 -10.15 6.10 -2.51
CA SER A 89 -11.14 5.20 -3.09
C SER A 89 -11.93 4.43 -2.03
N ASP A 90 -13.20 4.20 -2.33
CA ASP A 90 -14.14 3.33 -1.65
C ASP A 90 -14.28 1.95 -2.33
N GLU A 91 -13.45 1.67 -3.33
CA GLU A 91 -13.36 0.38 -4.00
C GLU A 91 -12.13 -0.41 -3.54
N LEU A 92 -12.31 -1.70 -3.26
CA LEU A 92 -11.24 -2.57 -2.76
C LEU A 92 -10.08 -2.72 -3.76
N ALA A 93 -10.39 -2.79 -5.05
CA ALA A 93 -9.38 -2.96 -6.11
C ALA A 93 -8.38 -1.79 -6.17
N SER A 94 -8.80 -0.59 -5.76
CA SER A 94 -7.95 0.62 -5.73
C SER A 94 -6.88 0.60 -4.64
N LEU A 95 -6.86 -0.40 -3.74
CA LEU A 95 -5.68 -0.70 -2.92
C LEU A 95 -4.44 -0.97 -3.79
N PHE A 96 -4.67 -1.47 -5.00
CA PHE A 96 -3.67 -1.71 -6.01
C PHE A 96 -3.85 -0.68 -7.11
N VAL A 97 -3.18 0.47 -6.98
CA VAL A 97 -3.21 1.55 -7.99
C VAL A 97 -2.76 1.08 -9.38
N SER A 98 -2.14 -0.09 -9.49
CA SER A 98 -1.80 -0.75 -10.76
C SER A 98 -2.98 -1.48 -11.41
N ILE A 99 -4.10 -1.67 -10.72
CA ILE A 99 -5.30 -2.37 -11.20
C ILE A 99 -6.42 -1.38 -11.49
N GLN A 100 -6.66 -0.45 -10.57
CA GLN A 100 -7.72 0.53 -10.66
C GLN A 100 -7.25 1.87 -10.11
N ASP A 101 -7.56 2.93 -10.85
CA ASP A 101 -7.20 4.28 -10.44
C ASP A 101 -8.08 4.78 -9.29
N PRO A 102 -7.47 5.41 -8.26
CA PRO A 102 -8.21 6.14 -7.25
C PRO A 102 -8.64 7.51 -7.80
N LYS A 103 -9.55 8.18 -7.07
CA LYS A 103 -9.81 9.60 -7.29
C LYS A 103 -8.59 10.39 -6.85
N VAL A 104 -8.13 11.31 -7.69
CA VAL A 104 -6.96 12.15 -7.42
C VAL A 104 -7.42 13.59 -7.22
N TYR A 105 -6.88 14.25 -6.20
CA TYR A 105 -7.10 15.65 -5.89
C TYR A 105 -5.76 16.37 -5.79
N LEU A 106 -5.68 17.56 -6.38
CA LEU A 106 -4.57 18.50 -6.23
C LEU A 106 -5.11 19.77 -5.59
N ASN A 107 -4.61 20.12 -4.40
CA ASN A 107 -5.07 21.26 -3.62
C ASN A 107 -6.59 21.25 -3.35
N GLY A 108 -7.17 20.06 -3.19
CA GLY A 108 -8.61 19.87 -2.97
C GLY A 108 -9.44 19.80 -4.25
N GLU A 109 -8.88 20.16 -5.41
CA GLU A 109 -9.59 20.11 -6.69
C GLU A 109 -9.39 18.75 -7.38
N PRO A 110 -10.45 18.16 -7.96
CA PRO A 110 -10.33 16.89 -8.67
C PRO A 110 -9.44 17.01 -9.90
N VAL A 111 -8.59 16.01 -10.11
CA VAL A 111 -7.74 15.90 -11.30
C VAL A 111 -8.32 14.83 -12.21
N GLU A 112 -8.65 15.22 -13.42
CA GLU A 112 -9.12 14.32 -14.48
C GLU A 112 -7.93 13.81 -15.30
N PHE A 113 -7.93 12.52 -15.60
CA PHE A 113 -6.95 11.85 -16.46
C PHE A 113 -7.61 10.67 -17.16
N GLU A 114 -6.98 10.18 -18.22
CA GLU A 114 -7.48 9.00 -18.93
C GLU A 114 -7.43 7.78 -18.00
N PRO A 115 -8.58 7.13 -17.73
CA PRO A 115 -8.62 6.04 -16.77
C PRO A 115 -7.93 4.80 -17.33
N VAL A 116 -7.23 4.10 -16.46
CA VAL A 116 -6.72 2.75 -16.70
C VAL A 116 -7.91 1.82 -16.92
N THR A 117 -8.00 1.26 -18.12
CA THR A 117 -9.10 0.36 -18.55
C THR A 117 -9.00 -1.06 -17.97
N GLY A 118 -8.02 -1.33 -17.11
CA GLY A 118 -7.86 -2.58 -16.38
C GLY A 118 -6.41 -2.95 -16.07
N PRO A 119 -6.17 -4.10 -15.43
CA PRO A 119 -4.82 -4.51 -15.01
C PRO A 119 -3.84 -4.69 -16.18
N ALA A 120 -4.35 -4.92 -17.40
CA ALA A 120 -3.53 -5.06 -18.59
C ALA A 120 -2.88 -3.75 -19.04
N THR A 121 -3.46 -2.59 -18.73
CA THR A 121 -2.96 -1.29 -19.20
C THR A 121 -1.62 -0.97 -18.57
N ASN A 122 -1.50 -1.07 -17.24
CA ASN A 122 -0.25 -0.82 -16.53
C ASN A 122 0.84 -1.85 -16.89
N LEU A 123 0.44 -3.11 -17.10
CA LEU A 123 1.37 -4.15 -17.54
C LEU A 123 1.90 -3.87 -18.96
N THR A 124 1.03 -3.46 -19.88
CA THR A 124 1.41 -3.09 -21.25
C THR A 124 2.36 -1.90 -21.22
N SER A 125 2.06 -0.84 -20.46
CA SER A 125 2.93 0.33 -20.32
C SER A 125 4.31 -0.03 -19.79
N ALA A 126 4.41 -0.97 -18.82
CA ALA A 126 5.69 -1.43 -18.31
C ALA A 126 6.52 -2.17 -19.38
N TRP A 127 5.89 -3.02 -20.19
CA TRP A 127 6.56 -3.70 -21.30
C TRP A 127 7.00 -2.75 -22.41
N GLU A 128 6.18 -1.75 -22.72
CA GLU A 128 6.55 -0.71 -23.67
C GLU A 128 7.75 0.11 -23.20
N ALA A 129 7.76 0.54 -21.93
CA ALA A 129 8.87 1.27 -21.34
C ALA A 129 10.16 0.43 -21.41
N PHE A 130 10.08 -0.87 -21.07
CA PHE A 130 11.19 -1.81 -21.21
C PHE A 130 11.68 -1.89 -22.67
N ALA A 131 10.77 -2.08 -23.63
CA ALA A 131 11.11 -2.21 -25.05
C ALA A 131 11.74 -0.93 -25.63
N LYS A 132 11.33 0.24 -25.13
CA LYS A 132 11.86 1.56 -25.52
C LYS A 132 13.17 1.92 -24.81
N GLY A 133 13.61 1.12 -23.83
CA GLY A 133 14.78 1.44 -22.99
C GLY A 133 14.54 2.61 -22.03
N GLU A 134 13.28 2.89 -21.70
CA GLU A 134 12.88 3.89 -20.71
C GLU A 134 13.04 3.34 -19.28
N ALA A 135 12.71 4.15 -18.27
CA ALA A 135 12.76 3.69 -16.89
C ALA A 135 11.69 2.62 -16.62
N TYR A 136 12.09 1.48 -16.05
CA TYR A 136 11.20 0.41 -15.63
C TYR A 136 11.66 -0.17 -14.27
N PRO A 137 10.76 -0.81 -13.50
CA PRO A 137 11.12 -1.42 -12.22
C PRO A 137 12.18 -2.51 -12.38
N THR A 138 13.22 -2.47 -11.56
CA THR A 138 14.35 -3.42 -11.59
C THR A 138 14.38 -4.34 -10.38
N LEU A 139 15.28 -5.33 -10.40
CA LEU A 139 15.56 -6.15 -9.21
C LEU A 139 16.12 -5.33 -8.04
N GLU A 140 16.83 -4.22 -8.32
CA GLU A 140 17.33 -3.33 -7.27
C GLU A 140 16.17 -2.64 -6.54
N ASP A 141 15.14 -2.24 -7.28
CA ASP A 141 13.93 -1.64 -6.69
C ASP A 141 13.15 -2.66 -5.83
N ALA A 142 13.12 -3.92 -6.27
CA ALA A 142 12.56 -5.02 -5.49
C ALA A 142 13.35 -5.25 -4.19
N LEU A 143 14.69 -5.17 -4.23
CA LEU A 143 15.54 -5.28 -3.05
C LEU A 143 15.31 -4.13 -2.06
N LYS A 144 15.15 -2.89 -2.53
CA LYS A 144 14.79 -1.74 -1.67
C LYS A 144 13.47 -1.98 -0.95
N THR A 145 12.46 -2.44 -1.68
CA THR A 145 11.14 -2.77 -1.11
C THR A 145 11.25 -3.88 -0.08
N ARG A 146 12.02 -4.93 -0.36
CA ARG A 146 12.27 -6.02 0.60
C ARG A 146 12.93 -5.52 1.89
N ARG A 147 13.96 -4.67 1.80
CA ARG A 147 14.64 -4.10 2.97
C ARG A 147 13.68 -3.31 3.86
N LEU A 148 12.81 -2.50 3.24
CA LEU A 148 11.76 -1.78 3.96
C LEU A 148 10.82 -2.75 4.71
N LEU A 149 10.33 -3.80 4.04
CA LEU A 149 9.43 -4.78 4.66
C LEU A 149 10.10 -5.53 5.84
N GLU A 150 11.36 -5.91 5.70
CA GLU A 150 12.13 -6.52 6.81
C GLU A 150 12.32 -5.54 7.97
N GLY A 151 12.61 -4.27 7.69
CA GLY A 151 12.73 -3.25 8.73
C GLY A 151 11.41 -2.99 9.49
N ILE A 152 10.27 -2.97 8.79
CA ILE A 152 8.93 -2.89 9.39
C ILE A 152 8.69 -4.10 10.29
N LYS A 153 8.98 -5.30 9.81
CA LYS A 153 8.82 -6.55 10.57
C LYS A 153 9.71 -6.56 11.82
N GLN A 154 10.98 -6.22 11.68
CA GLN A 154 11.93 -6.13 12.78
C GLN A 154 11.48 -5.11 13.82
N SER A 155 11.06 -3.92 13.38
CA SER A 155 10.59 -2.87 14.27
C SER A 155 9.37 -3.31 15.08
N ALA A 156 8.39 -3.96 14.44
CA ALA A 156 7.20 -4.47 15.12
C ALA A 156 7.51 -5.59 16.13
N GLN A 157 8.51 -6.42 15.85
CA GLN A 157 8.93 -7.50 16.75
C GLN A 157 9.71 -6.99 17.95
N GLU A 158 10.59 -6.00 17.75
CA GLU A 158 11.48 -5.51 18.79
C GLU A 158 10.93 -4.28 19.55
N GLY A 159 9.85 -3.66 19.06
CA GLY A 159 9.24 -2.49 19.70
C GLY A 159 10.11 -1.24 19.67
N ARG A 160 10.96 -1.08 18.64
CA ARG A 160 11.88 0.05 18.50
C ARG A 160 12.00 0.55 17.07
N VAL A 161 12.58 1.74 16.93
CA VAL A 161 12.97 2.29 15.61
C VAL A 161 14.08 1.43 14.99
N VAL A 162 13.97 1.19 13.69
CA VAL A 162 14.96 0.48 12.87
C VAL A 162 15.50 1.41 11.79
N ASN A 163 16.82 1.43 11.60
CA ASN A 163 17.49 2.14 10.51
C ASN A 163 17.54 1.25 9.26
N LEU A 164 17.34 1.84 8.08
CA LEU A 164 17.27 1.17 6.78
C LEU A 164 18.50 1.40 5.90
#